data_AF-A0A0S9Q2H4-F1
#
_entry.id   AF-A0A0S9Q2H4-F1
#
_cell.length_a   1.000
_cell.length_b   1.000
_cell.length_c   1.000
_cell.angle_alpha   90.00
_cell.angle_beta   90.00
_cell.angle_gamma   90.00
#
_symmetry.space_group_name_H-M   'P 1'
#
loop_
_entity.id
_entity.type
_entity.pdbx_description
1 polymer ?
#
loop_
_entity_poly.entity_id
_entity_poly.type
_entity_poly.pdbx_seq_one_letter_code
_entity_poly.pdbx_strand_id
1 'polypeptide(L)'
;MTSRSAVRRTLALVPAAVMALSLTACGGSDDSAEPEGDASASTSESSSEDASEPAEDSGDDSGAEATGQDYVDLITVLFEQQAPEGGYDSAEDFNAQADFPEGVSVGRFEKTDQEVCIQDTDPAIALVFSVNDARVGLLEGSCDDGEEQAAVVSSGGNETELEGDEDLATPVRDYLLEGTGG
;
A
#
# COMPACT_ATOMS: atom_id res chain seq x y z
N MET A 1 -9.53 44.67 20.35
CA MET A 1 -8.06 44.76 20.35
C MET A 1 -7.50 43.36 20.56
N THR A 2 -6.68 42.97 19.59
CA THR A 2 -5.89 41.78 19.36
C THR A 2 -5.22 41.14 20.58
N SER A 3 -5.27 39.81 20.67
CA SER A 3 -4.09 39.02 21.06
C SER A 3 -4.04 37.73 20.25
N ARG A 4 -3.25 37.78 19.17
CA ARG A 4 -2.67 36.62 18.51
C ARG A 4 -1.48 36.21 19.35
N SER A 5 -1.51 35.03 19.96
CA SER A 5 -0.31 34.41 20.51
C SER A 5 0.30 33.53 19.43
N ALA A 6 1.30 34.07 18.76
CA ALA A 6 2.20 33.33 17.89
C ALA A 6 3.12 32.46 18.76
N VAL A 7 2.81 31.17 18.87
CA VAL A 7 3.77 30.20 19.40
C VAL A 7 4.58 29.66 18.22
N ARG A 8 5.81 30.17 18.16
CA ARG A 8 6.91 29.69 17.33
C ARG A 8 7.13 28.21 17.64
N ARG A 9 6.82 27.30 16.71
CA ARG A 9 7.36 25.94 16.76
C ARG A 9 8.53 25.86 15.80
N THR A 10 9.69 25.89 16.42
CA THR A 10 11.03 25.77 15.88
C THR A 10 11.16 24.51 15.02
N LEU A 11 11.57 24.70 13.77
CA LEU A 11 12.30 23.72 12.96
C LEU A 11 13.41 23.10 13.83
N ALA A 12 13.36 21.78 14.03
CA ALA A 12 14.47 21.00 14.56
C ALA A 12 14.87 19.96 13.50
N LEU A 13 16.10 20.12 13.02
CA LEU A 13 16.79 19.33 12.01
C LEU A 13 17.14 17.91 12.50
N VAL A 14 16.98 16.93 11.60
CA VAL A 14 17.88 15.78 11.26
C VAL A 14 18.66 15.08 12.38
N PRO A 15 18.65 13.73 12.39
CA PRO A 15 19.89 12.97 12.58
C PRO A 15 20.21 12.09 11.36
N ALA A 16 21.33 12.42 10.72
CA ALA A 16 22.05 11.54 9.83
C ALA A 16 22.72 10.44 10.67
N ALA A 17 22.57 9.18 10.29
CA ALA A 17 23.38 8.09 10.79
C ALA A 17 23.74 7.15 9.63
N VAL A 18 24.87 7.45 8.98
CA VAL A 18 25.60 6.53 8.12
C VAL A 18 26.31 5.52 9.02
N MET A 19 26.08 4.22 8.81
CA MET A 19 27.08 3.20 9.11
C MET A 19 27.14 2.18 7.99
N ALA A 20 28.23 2.28 7.23
CA ALA A 20 28.69 1.30 6.27
C ALA A 20 29.01 -0.05 6.94
N LEU A 21 28.55 -1.15 6.33
CA LEU A 21 29.17 -2.46 6.47
C LEU A 21 29.34 -3.06 5.07
N SER A 22 30.54 -2.91 4.54
CA SER A 22 31.08 -3.68 3.43
C SER A 22 31.37 -5.12 3.89
N LEU A 23 30.70 -6.09 3.28
CA LEU A 23 31.13 -7.49 3.29
C LEU A 23 31.41 -7.94 1.86
N THR A 24 32.70 -7.97 1.56
CA THR A 24 33.28 -8.72 0.46
C THR A 24 33.08 -10.22 0.72
N ALA A 25 32.17 -10.86 -0.01
CA ALA A 25 32.18 -12.31 -0.18
C ALA A 25 32.66 -12.62 -1.59
N CYS A 26 33.97 -12.86 -1.65
CA CYS A 26 34.67 -13.50 -2.74
C CYS A 26 34.47 -15.02 -2.62
N GLY A 27 34.13 -15.67 -3.74
CA GLY A 27 34.06 -17.12 -3.90
C GLY A 27 32.79 -17.48 -4.67
N GLY A 28 32.81 -17.90 -5.94
CA GLY A 28 33.84 -18.55 -6.73
C GLY A 28 33.23 -19.83 -7.30
N SER A 29 33.17 -19.93 -8.63
CA SER A 29 33.37 -21.14 -9.45
C SER A 29 32.84 -20.94 -10.87
N ASP A 30 33.73 -21.20 -11.84
CA ASP A 30 33.53 -21.41 -13.27
C ASP A 30 32.29 -22.22 -13.65
N ASP A 31 31.65 -21.85 -14.77
CA ASP A 31 31.41 -22.83 -15.83
C ASP A 31 31.37 -22.14 -17.20
N SER A 32 32.03 -22.79 -18.16
CA SER A 32 32.23 -22.35 -19.54
C SER A 32 31.00 -22.63 -20.40
N ALA A 33 30.61 -21.66 -21.23
CA ALA A 33 29.93 -21.96 -22.49
C ALA A 33 30.19 -20.84 -23.50
N GLU A 34 31.08 -21.10 -24.46
CA GLU A 34 31.00 -20.47 -25.77
C GLU A 34 29.80 -21.07 -26.52
N PRO A 35 29.10 -20.29 -27.35
CA PRO A 35 29.45 -20.35 -28.76
C PRO A 35 29.40 -19.00 -29.48
N GLU A 36 30.22 -18.95 -30.53
CA GLU A 36 30.29 -17.89 -31.53
C GLU A 36 29.00 -17.74 -32.34
N GLY A 37 28.69 -16.53 -32.79
CA GLY A 37 27.54 -16.29 -33.64
C GLY A 37 27.36 -14.85 -34.11
N ASP A 38 28.15 -14.49 -35.11
CA ASP A 38 27.83 -13.66 -36.29
C ASP A 38 27.29 -12.21 -36.14
N ALA A 39 27.83 -11.37 -37.01
CA ALA A 39 27.57 -9.95 -37.13
C ALA A 39 26.23 -9.66 -37.83
N SER A 40 25.62 -8.51 -37.53
CA SER A 40 25.08 -7.64 -38.58
C SER A 40 24.63 -6.29 -38.07
N ALA A 41 24.74 -5.35 -38.98
CA ALA A 41 24.58 -3.92 -38.84
C ALA A 41 23.11 -3.46 -38.93
N SER A 42 22.97 -2.15 -38.69
CA SER A 42 22.05 -1.22 -39.37
C SER A 42 20.79 -0.78 -38.61
N THR A 43 20.88 0.46 -38.12
CA THR A 43 20.03 1.62 -38.44
C THR A 43 18.51 1.46 -38.60
N SER A 44 17.79 2.38 -37.92
CA SER A 44 16.74 3.28 -38.45
C SER A 44 15.40 3.24 -37.70
N GLU A 45 15.15 4.34 -37.00
CA GLU A 45 13.95 5.19 -36.96
C GLU A 45 12.64 4.65 -37.58
N SER A 46 11.52 4.71 -36.83
CA SER A 46 10.34 5.55 -37.19
C SER A 46 9.14 5.35 -36.24
N SER A 47 8.46 6.47 -35.98
CA SER A 47 7.15 6.64 -35.35
C SER A 47 6.00 5.86 -36.00
N SER A 48 4.97 5.59 -35.20
CA SER A 48 3.51 5.77 -35.46
C SER A 48 2.81 5.46 -34.12
N GLU A 49 2.22 6.41 -33.39
CA GLU A 49 0.83 6.88 -33.53
C GLU A 49 -0.15 5.74 -33.87
N ASP A 50 -0.83 5.21 -32.86
CA ASP A 50 -2.16 4.61 -33.05
C ASP A 50 -3.02 4.93 -31.81
N ALA A 51 -4.05 5.72 -32.07
CA ALA A 51 -5.08 6.08 -31.12
C ALA A 51 -6.07 4.91 -31.03
N SER A 52 -6.27 4.38 -29.83
CA SER A 52 -7.43 3.55 -29.53
C SER A 52 -8.31 4.34 -28.57
N GLU A 53 -9.42 4.83 -29.10
CA GLU A 53 -10.54 5.38 -28.33
C GLU A 53 -11.10 4.30 -27.39
N PRO A 54 -11.60 4.68 -26.20
CA PRO A 54 -12.17 3.75 -25.24
C PRO A 54 -13.47 3.15 -25.81
N ALA A 55 -13.58 1.82 -25.72
CA ALA A 55 -14.85 1.15 -25.90
C ALA A 55 -15.76 1.59 -24.75
N GLU A 56 -16.86 2.28 -25.09
CA GLU A 56 -17.95 2.53 -24.15
C GLU A 56 -18.61 1.19 -23.84
N ASP A 57 -18.23 0.63 -22.69
CA ASP A 57 -18.88 -0.56 -22.16
C ASP A 57 -20.26 -0.19 -21.65
N SER A 58 -21.22 -1.00 -22.08
CA SER A 58 -22.64 -0.76 -21.91
C SER A 58 -23.04 -1.13 -20.49
N GLY A 59 -23.68 -0.18 -19.80
CA GLY A 59 -24.14 -0.35 -18.42
C GLY A 59 -24.82 -1.70 -18.17
N ASP A 60 -24.10 -2.55 -17.46
CA ASP A 60 -24.63 -3.67 -16.71
C ASP A 60 -24.86 -3.16 -15.28
N ASP A 61 -26.03 -3.48 -14.73
CA ASP A 61 -26.42 -3.22 -13.34
C ASP A 61 -25.65 -4.21 -12.44
N SER A 62 -24.33 -4.13 -12.49
CA SER A 62 -23.41 -4.84 -11.62
C SER A 62 -23.24 -3.98 -10.38
N GLY A 63 -23.47 -4.52 -9.19
CA GLY A 63 -22.93 -3.90 -7.97
C GLY A 63 -21.46 -3.60 -8.25
N ALA A 64 -21.07 -2.33 -8.10
CA ALA A 64 -19.75 -1.89 -8.53
C ALA A 64 -18.70 -2.78 -7.86
N GLU A 65 -17.94 -3.52 -8.67
CA GLU A 65 -16.84 -4.33 -8.16
C GLU A 65 -15.83 -3.38 -7.53
N ALA A 66 -15.37 -3.72 -6.33
CA ALA A 66 -14.41 -2.90 -5.62
C ALA A 66 -13.12 -2.78 -6.44
N THR A 67 -12.60 -1.56 -6.53
CA THR A 67 -11.39 -1.22 -7.25
C THR A 67 -10.23 -1.03 -6.28
N GLY A 68 -8.99 -1.06 -6.77
CA GLY A 68 -7.83 -0.72 -5.95
C GLY A 68 -7.92 0.69 -5.32
N GLN A 69 -8.68 1.61 -5.93
CA GLN A 69 -8.91 2.94 -5.37
C GLN A 69 -9.81 2.90 -4.13
N ASP A 70 -10.81 2.04 -4.08
CA ASP A 70 -11.68 1.90 -2.91
C ASP A 70 -10.88 1.44 -1.68
N TYR A 71 -9.91 0.54 -1.89
CA TYR A 71 -8.97 0.15 -0.84
C TYR A 71 -8.03 1.30 -0.42
N VAL A 72 -7.53 2.10 -1.36
CA VAL A 72 -6.72 3.30 -1.04
C VAL A 72 -7.50 4.31 -0.21
N ASP A 73 -8.77 4.53 -0.53
CA ASP A 73 -9.65 5.43 0.20
C ASP A 73 -9.88 4.91 1.63
N LEU A 74 -10.09 3.59 1.79
CA LEU A 74 -10.22 2.96 3.09
C LEU A 74 -8.94 3.06 3.94
N ILE A 75 -7.76 2.88 3.35
CA ILE A 75 -6.47 3.11 4.03
C ILE A 75 -6.35 4.56 4.47
N THR A 76 -6.69 5.50 3.60
CA THR A 76 -6.61 6.93 3.88
C THR A 76 -7.47 7.27 5.09
N VAL A 77 -8.71 6.79 5.11
CA VAL A 77 -9.61 6.94 6.25
C VAL A 77 -8.98 6.37 7.53
N LEU A 78 -8.41 5.16 7.48
CA LEU A 78 -7.73 4.60 8.65
C LEU A 78 -6.61 5.53 9.15
N PHE A 79 -5.74 6.00 8.26
CA PHE A 79 -4.59 6.83 8.62
C PHE A 79 -4.98 8.22 9.14
N GLU A 80 -6.05 8.82 8.61
CA GLU A 80 -6.59 10.09 9.10
C GLU A 80 -7.17 9.98 10.51
N GLN A 81 -7.71 8.81 10.86
CA GLN A 81 -8.38 8.55 12.13
C GLN A 81 -7.44 8.01 13.23
N GLN A 82 -6.22 7.62 12.88
CA GLN A 82 -5.23 7.21 13.88
C GLN A 82 -4.84 8.39 14.78
N ALA A 83 -5.21 8.31 16.06
CA ALA A 83 -4.76 9.31 17.03
C ALA A 83 -3.23 9.24 17.22
N PRO A 84 -2.55 10.39 17.38
CA PRO A 84 -1.09 10.45 17.53
C PRO A 84 -0.55 9.78 18.81
N GLU A 85 -1.41 9.33 19.73
CA GLU A 85 -1.01 8.76 21.03
C GLU A 85 -1.57 7.34 21.25
N GLY A 86 -1.52 6.49 20.21
CA GLY A 86 -1.77 5.04 20.22
C GLY A 86 -2.19 4.45 21.57
N GLY A 87 -3.50 4.31 21.78
CA GLY A 87 -4.08 3.97 23.08
C GLY A 87 -5.33 3.09 22.99
N TYR A 88 -5.52 2.39 21.87
CA TYR A 88 -6.67 1.50 21.68
C TYR A 88 -6.36 0.12 22.28
N ASP A 89 -7.31 -0.44 23.02
CA ASP A 89 -7.24 -1.80 23.57
C ASP A 89 -8.15 -2.78 22.80
N SER A 90 -9.06 -2.26 21.97
CA SER A 90 -10.00 -3.04 21.17
C SER A 90 -10.50 -2.25 19.94
N ALA A 91 -11.17 -2.94 19.02
CA ALA A 91 -11.86 -2.33 17.89
C ALA A 91 -13.00 -1.39 18.35
N GLU A 92 -13.71 -1.76 19.42
CA GLU A 92 -14.76 -0.92 20.02
C GLU A 92 -14.18 0.40 20.54
N ASP A 93 -13.04 0.35 21.24
CA ASP A 93 -12.35 1.55 21.73
C ASP A 93 -11.83 2.43 20.58
N PHE A 94 -11.41 1.82 19.46
CA PHE A 94 -11.01 2.54 18.26
C PHE A 94 -12.21 3.28 17.66
N ASN A 95 -13.29 2.55 17.36
CA ASN A 95 -14.50 3.10 16.75
C ASN A 95 -15.18 4.15 17.64
N ALA A 96 -15.07 4.05 18.97
CA ALA A 96 -15.63 5.06 19.89
C ALA A 96 -14.89 6.41 19.86
N GLN A 97 -13.65 6.42 19.36
CA GLN A 97 -12.78 7.60 19.33
C GLN A 97 -12.61 8.18 17.92
N ALA A 98 -12.77 7.34 16.89
CA ALA A 98 -12.71 7.75 15.49
C ALA A 98 -14.04 8.38 15.02
N ASP A 99 -13.94 9.24 14.02
CA ASP A 99 -15.09 9.82 13.29
C ASP A 99 -15.13 9.19 11.90
N PHE A 100 -15.45 7.90 11.82
CA PHE A 100 -15.48 7.18 10.55
C PHE A 100 -16.66 7.63 9.67
N PRO A 101 -16.49 7.65 8.33
CA PRO A 101 -17.59 7.75 7.39
C PRO A 101 -18.66 6.67 7.64
N GLU A 102 -19.88 6.93 7.15
CA GLU A 102 -20.93 5.91 7.17
C GLU A 102 -20.50 4.66 6.41
N GLY A 103 -20.73 3.48 6.98
CA GLY A 103 -20.31 2.20 6.40
C GLY A 103 -18.89 1.75 6.79
N VAL A 104 -18.02 2.67 7.22
CA VAL A 104 -16.63 2.37 7.57
C VAL A 104 -16.46 2.13 9.06
N SER A 105 -15.70 1.10 9.43
CA SER A 105 -15.33 0.83 10.84
C SER A 105 -14.13 -0.11 10.96
N VAL A 106 -13.50 -0.11 12.13
CA VAL A 106 -12.57 -1.18 12.51
C VAL A 106 -13.37 -2.40 12.93
N GLY A 107 -13.32 -3.48 12.15
CA GLY A 107 -13.98 -4.75 12.45
C GLY A 107 -13.17 -5.61 13.41
N ARG A 108 -11.83 -5.54 13.33
CA ARG A 108 -10.92 -6.30 14.19
C ARG A 108 -9.70 -5.48 14.55
N PHE A 109 -9.25 -5.62 15.80
CA PHE A 109 -8.02 -5.01 16.29
C PHE A 109 -7.35 -5.95 17.28
N GLU A 110 -6.15 -6.42 16.92
CA GLU A 110 -5.36 -7.36 17.72
C GLU A 110 -4.05 -6.70 18.13
N LYS A 111 -4.04 -6.15 19.34
CA LYS A 111 -2.88 -5.41 19.88
C LYS A 111 -1.62 -6.26 19.99
N THR A 112 -1.76 -7.55 20.28
CA THR A 112 -0.63 -8.46 20.46
C THR A 112 0.05 -8.76 19.13
N ASP A 113 -0.75 -9.01 18.10
CA ASP A 113 -0.28 -9.35 16.76
C ASP A 113 -0.02 -8.10 15.90
N GLN A 114 -0.24 -6.90 16.47
CA GLN A 114 -0.13 -5.61 15.79
C GLN A 114 -0.89 -5.61 14.46
N GLU A 115 -2.11 -6.17 14.52
CA GLU A 115 -3.00 -6.31 13.39
C GLU A 115 -4.23 -5.41 13.57
N VAL A 116 -4.62 -4.71 12.51
CA VAL A 116 -5.89 -3.99 12.44
C VAL A 116 -6.58 -4.32 11.13
N CYS A 117 -7.87 -4.64 11.22
CA CYS A 117 -8.74 -4.79 10.07
C CYS A 117 -9.78 -3.68 10.07
N ILE A 118 -9.74 -2.86 9.02
CA ILE A 118 -10.76 -1.86 8.72
C ILE A 118 -11.65 -2.40 7.59
N GLN A 119 -12.93 -2.08 7.63
CA GLN A 119 -13.91 -2.53 6.64
C GLN A 119 -14.84 -1.40 6.23
N ASP A 120 -15.36 -1.49 5.01
CA ASP A 120 -16.45 -0.70 4.48
C ASP A 120 -17.60 -1.64 4.06
N THR A 121 -18.82 -1.40 4.54
CA THR A 121 -19.99 -2.22 4.20
C THR A 121 -20.56 -1.96 2.79
N ASP A 122 -20.14 -0.89 2.12
CA ASP A 122 -20.55 -0.53 0.75
C ASP A 122 -19.36 0.19 0.09
N PRO A 123 -18.43 -0.54 -0.56
CA PRO A 123 -18.68 -1.72 -1.42
C PRO A 123 -18.47 -3.11 -0.78
N ALA A 124 -18.60 -3.27 0.54
CA ALA A 124 -18.38 -4.56 1.24
C ALA A 124 -16.95 -5.08 1.03
N ILE A 125 -15.96 -4.29 1.48
CA ILE A 125 -14.54 -4.64 1.44
C ILE A 125 -13.91 -4.52 2.82
N ALA A 126 -12.82 -5.22 3.03
CA ALA A 126 -12.01 -5.09 4.23
C ALA A 126 -10.53 -5.06 3.90
N LEU A 127 -9.75 -4.49 4.80
CA LEU A 127 -8.33 -4.33 4.64
C LEU A 127 -7.62 -4.59 5.96
N VAL A 128 -6.69 -5.54 5.92
CA VAL A 128 -5.95 -6.03 7.07
C VAL A 128 -4.53 -5.52 7.00
N PHE A 129 -4.14 -4.69 7.98
CA PHE A 129 -2.76 -4.30 8.20
C PHE A 129 -2.14 -5.19 9.28
N SER A 130 -1.10 -5.94 8.94
CA SER A 130 -0.25 -6.63 9.91
C SER A 130 1.14 -6.01 9.91
N VAL A 131 1.51 -5.39 11.03
CA VAL A 131 2.85 -4.80 11.19
C VAL A 131 3.91 -5.88 11.38
N ASN A 132 3.57 -6.97 12.08
CA ASN A 132 4.52 -8.05 12.34
C ASN A 132 4.88 -8.82 11.07
N ASP A 133 3.92 -9.01 10.16
CA ASP A 133 4.14 -9.64 8.86
C ASP A 133 4.51 -8.65 7.76
N ALA A 134 4.59 -7.35 8.10
CA ALA A 134 4.83 -6.25 7.18
C ALA A 134 3.95 -6.34 5.91
N ARG A 135 2.65 -6.56 6.13
CA ARG A 135 1.70 -6.96 5.09
C ARG A 135 0.41 -6.17 5.16
N VAL A 136 -0.16 -5.90 3.99
CA VAL A 136 -1.49 -5.32 3.80
C VAL A 136 -2.31 -6.28 2.95
N GLY A 137 -3.31 -6.93 3.53
CA GLY A 137 -4.24 -7.80 2.81
C GLY A 137 -5.50 -7.04 2.39
N LEU A 138 -5.97 -7.28 1.18
CA LEU A 138 -7.17 -6.70 0.56
C LEU A 138 -8.22 -7.79 0.46
N LEU A 139 -9.35 -7.61 1.13
CA LEU A 139 -10.40 -8.61 1.26
C LEU A 139 -11.69 -8.09 0.61
N GLU A 140 -12.34 -8.97 -0.14
CA GLU A 140 -13.73 -8.80 -0.50
C GLU A 140 -14.59 -9.35 0.64
N GLY A 141 -15.54 -8.56 1.13
CA GLY A 141 -16.38 -8.88 2.29
C GLY A 141 -15.99 -8.11 3.56
N SER A 142 -16.18 -8.74 4.73
CA SER A 142 -15.93 -8.12 6.03
C SER A 142 -14.63 -8.60 6.67
N CYS A 143 -14.25 -8.04 7.81
CA CYS A 143 -13.09 -8.52 8.56
C CYS A 143 -13.23 -9.98 9.06
N ASP A 144 -14.45 -10.47 9.29
CA ASP A 144 -14.72 -11.78 9.89
C ASP A 144 -14.88 -12.91 8.88
N ASP A 145 -15.34 -12.59 7.68
CA ASP A 145 -15.69 -13.55 6.64
C ASP A 145 -15.19 -13.17 5.25
N GLY A 146 -14.38 -12.12 5.16
CA GLY A 146 -13.80 -11.66 3.90
C GLY A 146 -12.82 -12.65 3.30
N GLU A 147 -12.84 -12.71 1.97
CA GLU A 147 -11.95 -13.52 1.16
C GLU A 147 -10.83 -12.63 0.63
N GLU A 148 -9.59 -13.01 0.92
CA GLU A 148 -8.42 -12.25 0.44
C GLU A 148 -8.31 -12.34 -1.09
N GLN A 149 -8.36 -11.18 -1.73
CA GLN A 149 -8.22 -11.03 -3.18
C GLN A 149 -6.78 -10.71 -3.57
N ALA A 150 -6.11 -9.90 -2.75
CA ALA A 150 -4.74 -9.47 -3.02
C ALA A 150 -4.01 -9.07 -1.73
N ALA A 151 -2.69 -8.91 -1.82
CA ALA A 151 -1.91 -8.34 -0.74
C ALA A 151 -0.66 -7.59 -1.23
N VAL A 152 -0.22 -6.64 -0.42
CA VAL A 152 1.08 -5.98 -0.52
C VAL A 152 1.95 -6.47 0.62
N VAL A 153 3.07 -7.11 0.31
CA VAL A 153 4.01 -7.66 1.29
C VAL A 153 5.33 -6.89 1.21
N SER A 154 5.82 -6.40 2.34
CA SER A 154 7.16 -5.81 2.40
C SER A 154 8.20 -6.89 2.73
N SER A 155 9.10 -7.14 1.79
CA SER A 155 10.18 -8.14 1.95
C SER A 155 11.41 -7.60 2.68
N GLY A 156 11.33 -6.37 3.21
CA GLY A 156 12.41 -5.63 3.85
C GLY A 156 13.16 -4.68 2.91
N GLY A 157 13.71 -3.59 3.46
CA GLY A 157 14.29 -2.52 2.65
C GLY A 157 13.21 -1.67 1.95
N ASN A 158 13.41 -1.33 0.67
CA ASN A 158 12.42 -0.62 -0.15
C ASN A 158 11.71 -1.57 -1.14
N GLU A 159 11.77 -2.88 -0.90
CA GLU A 159 11.21 -3.89 -1.79
C GLU A 159 9.82 -4.32 -1.28
N THR A 160 8.85 -4.29 -2.19
CA THR A 160 7.47 -4.71 -1.96
C THR A 160 7.08 -5.72 -3.04
N GLU A 161 6.48 -6.83 -2.62
CA GLU A 161 5.92 -7.85 -3.48
C GLU A 161 4.38 -7.74 -3.49
N LEU A 162 3.77 -8.07 -4.62
CA LEU A 162 2.31 -8.15 -4.76
C LEU A 162 1.90 -9.62 -4.80
N GLU A 163 0.87 -9.97 -4.05
CA GLU A 163 0.23 -11.28 -4.07
C GLU A 163 -1.22 -11.13 -4.58
N GLY A 164 -1.71 -12.09 -5.35
CA GLY A 164 -3.11 -12.11 -5.81
C GLY A 164 -3.38 -11.14 -6.97
N ASP A 165 -4.51 -10.42 -6.89
CA ASP A 165 -4.94 -9.46 -7.91
C ASP A 165 -4.06 -8.19 -7.92
N GLU A 166 -3.24 -8.05 -8.97
CA GLU A 166 -2.33 -6.91 -9.13
C GLU A 166 -3.05 -5.58 -9.43
N ASP A 167 -4.25 -5.60 -10.02
CA ASP A 167 -5.03 -4.41 -10.32
C ASP A 167 -5.61 -3.80 -9.03
N LEU A 168 -5.89 -4.63 -8.03
CA LEU A 168 -6.26 -4.19 -6.68
C LEU A 168 -5.03 -3.75 -5.85
N ALA A 169 -3.94 -4.53 -5.88
CA ALA A 169 -2.81 -4.30 -4.99
C ALA A 169 -1.85 -3.19 -5.45
N THR A 170 -1.75 -2.92 -6.75
CA THR A 170 -0.84 -1.90 -7.30
C THR A 170 -1.15 -0.50 -6.77
N PRO A 171 -2.40 0.01 -6.81
CA PRO A 171 -2.73 1.34 -6.27
C PRO A 171 -2.42 1.46 -4.78
N VAL A 172 -2.70 0.40 -4.01
CA VAL A 172 -2.42 0.35 -2.58
C VAL A 172 -0.92 0.40 -2.30
N ARG A 173 -0.11 -0.40 -3.02
CA ARG A 173 1.36 -0.35 -2.89
C ARG A 173 1.88 1.04 -3.21
N ASP A 174 1.45 1.62 -4.33
CA ASP A 174 1.95 2.91 -4.79
C ASP A 174 1.62 4.00 -3.74
N TYR A 175 0.40 4.01 -3.20
CA TYR A 175 0.00 4.89 -2.11
C TYR A 175 0.88 4.74 -0.85
N LEU A 176 1.17 3.50 -0.44
CA LEU A 176 2.01 3.23 0.74
C LEU A 176 3.48 3.66 0.53
N LEU A 177 4.00 3.52 -0.69
CA LEU A 177 5.33 3.97 -1.05
C LEU A 177 5.42 5.50 -1.12
N GLU A 178 4.37 6.18 -1.62
CA GLU A 178 4.29 7.64 -1.63
C GLU A 178 4.20 8.22 -0.21
N GLY A 179 3.40 7.59 0.67
CA GLY A 179 3.24 8.02 2.06
C GLY A 179 4.48 7.85 2.94
N THR A 180 5.40 6.95 2.56
CA THR A 180 6.66 6.68 3.30
C THR A 180 7.87 7.46 2.76
N GLY A 181 7.71 8.19 1.65
CA GLY A 181 8.73 9.01 1.01
C GLY A 181 8.62 10.51 1.33
N GLY A 182 9.06 10.92 2.52
CA GLY A 182 9.20 12.33 2.94
C GLY A 182 10.33 12.58 3.93
#